data_AF-A0A367S1P9-F1
#
_entry.id   AF-A0A367S1P9-F1
#
_cell.length_a   1.000
_cell.length_b   1.000
_cell.length_c   1.000
_cell.angle_alpha   90.00
_cell.angle_beta   90.00
_cell.angle_gamma   90.00
#
_symmetry.space_group_name_H-M   'P 1'
#
loop_
_entity.id
_entity.type
_entity.pdbx_description
1 polymer ?
#
loop_
_entity_poly.entity_id
_entity_poly.type
_entity_poly.pdbx_seq_one_letter_code
_entity_poly.pdbx_strand_id
1 'polypeptide(L)'
;MEGGNMTKNQISLVELIKIFAEYRNNIIVNIKHLQEHYQRTGVKRIRGVRNENGELLQPWLTTEYIDNAEYVGMGEFQFSRNAATINMLVKRRVKLAKFEDQTPTIEIAGLLVNDLNTFNNYTIVSDGKINVKSLQVKISSKKVFDLLKQKGILDAEEFDFRAEYTIQLDNLPLVAANSRYSSIDGLFDELAEIKVLTSIICAHLKRESDVFIEVQLDEFKKHYLSKNTYINFPTTNEYTDINEALANGTLNSKLSYKIDIGSQYILNLSKLPSANKFLNRMYRFYEKETGEIIIKPSFEMAFNRNLAVRHRLLSSRTKITKVDELMKPIFDDFLGLEQNGIVGDILKKVGADSLAQLLQDKQAGKQISKEEMVAALTVANKKLEQYAENIYQDKISPLVFYIGSTGLLPDQMEAKAMTADEAAAKYPNLQFSKDEQEGTFFAVGGSIISIYTKTEYYSKTVAILNQF
;
A
#
# COMPACT_ATOMS: atom_id res chain seq x y z
N MET A 1 -9.12 43.18 -28.63
CA MET A 1 -8.21 43.54 -27.51
C MET A 1 -8.99 43.34 -26.23
N GLU A 2 -8.67 42.26 -25.54
CA GLU A 2 -8.66 42.15 -24.07
C GLU A 2 -7.89 40.85 -23.82
N GLY A 3 -6.56 40.98 -23.85
CA GLY A 3 -5.64 39.91 -23.53
C GLY A 3 -5.72 39.69 -22.02
N GLY A 4 -6.45 38.67 -21.61
CA GLY A 4 -6.37 38.16 -20.25
C GLY A 4 -4.96 37.69 -19.99
N ASN A 5 -4.31 38.31 -19.00
CA ASN A 5 -2.98 37.96 -18.48
C ASN A 5 -2.90 36.47 -18.13
N MET A 6 -2.50 35.63 -19.09
CA MET A 6 -1.81 34.38 -18.78
C MET A 6 -0.40 34.75 -18.31
N THR A 7 -0.17 34.76 -16.99
CA THR A 7 1.09 34.35 -16.31
C THR A 7 1.09 34.85 -14.86
N LYS A 8 0.46 34.11 -13.93
CA LYS A 8 1.11 33.84 -12.64
C LYS A 8 1.61 32.41 -12.72
N ASN A 9 2.86 32.21 -12.33
CA ASN A 9 3.58 30.95 -12.34
C ASN A 9 3.01 30.01 -11.25
N GLN A 10 1.71 29.70 -11.34
CA GLN A 10 0.96 28.98 -10.33
C GLN A 10 1.34 27.50 -10.44
N ILE A 11 1.91 26.99 -9.35
CA ILE A 11 2.33 25.60 -9.27
C ILE A 11 1.13 24.66 -9.31
N SER A 12 1.35 23.43 -9.73
CA SER A 12 0.35 22.36 -9.59
C SER A 12 0.22 21.88 -8.14
N LEU A 13 -0.89 21.21 -7.83
CA LEU A 13 -1.08 20.56 -6.53
C LEU A 13 0.02 19.52 -6.27
N VAL A 14 0.43 18.75 -7.29
CA VAL A 14 1.55 17.80 -7.16
C VAL A 14 2.84 18.50 -6.76
N GLU A 15 3.14 19.67 -7.34
CA GLU A 15 4.32 20.47 -6.95
C GLU A 15 4.19 21.02 -5.53
N LEU A 16 3.00 21.47 -5.12
CA LEU A 16 2.76 21.90 -3.74
C LEU A 16 2.96 20.75 -2.74
N ILE A 17 2.48 19.55 -3.07
CA ILE A 17 2.66 18.36 -2.23
C ILE A 17 4.14 18.00 -2.09
N LYS A 18 4.94 18.16 -3.15
CA LYS A 18 6.41 17.97 -3.05
C LYS A 18 7.03 18.97 -2.07
N ILE A 19 6.60 20.23 -2.10
CA ILE A 19 7.04 21.25 -1.12
C ILE A 19 6.62 20.83 0.30
N PHE A 20 5.38 20.36 0.49
CA PHE A 20 4.94 19.88 1.81
C PHE A 20 5.75 18.67 2.29
N ALA A 21 6.08 17.72 1.41
CA ALA A 21 6.90 16.56 1.76
C ALA A 21 8.32 16.95 2.16
N GLU A 22 8.97 17.85 1.39
CA GLU A 22 10.33 18.36 1.66
C GLU A 22 10.39 19.13 2.99
N TYR A 23 9.39 19.97 3.25
CA TYR A 23 9.38 20.88 4.40
C TYR A 23 8.42 20.47 5.52
N ARG A 24 8.04 19.18 5.60
CA ARG A 24 7.02 18.69 6.53
C ARG A 24 7.29 19.02 8.00
N ASN A 25 8.56 19.06 8.41
CA ASN A 25 8.95 19.36 9.78
C ASN A 25 8.82 20.86 10.13
N ASN A 26 8.55 21.71 9.15
CA ASN A 26 8.36 23.15 9.31
C ASN A 26 6.90 23.60 9.15
N ILE A 27 5.98 22.66 8.95
CA ILE A 27 4.56 22.94 8.74
C ILE A 27 3.75 22.04 9.67
N ILE A 28 2.82 22.63 10.40
CA ILE A 28 1.84 21.89 11.21
C ILE A 28 0.44 22.22 10.70
N VAL A 29 -0.46 21.23 10.70
CA VAL A 29 -1.82 21.32 10.17
C VAL A 29 -2.84 21.34 11.30
N ASN A 30 -3.86 22.19 11.19
CA ASN A 30 -5.01 22.16 12.10
C ASN A 30 -5.83 20.90 11.84
N ILE A 31 -5.83 19.96 12.79
CA ILE A 31 -6.46 18.65 12.61
C ILE A 31 -8.00 18.74 12.64
N LYS A 32 -8.56 19.68 13.40
CA LYS A 32 -10.01 19.88 13.50
C LYS A 32 -10.55 20.39 12.18
N HIS A 33 -9.94 21.45 11.64
CA HIS A 33 -10.28 21.97 10.33
C HIS A 33 -10.15 20.90 9.23
N LEU A 34 -9.06 20.11 9.22
CA LEU A 34 -8.91 19.01 8.27
C LEU A 34 -10.07 18.00 8.37
N GLN A 35 -10.49 17.63 9.59
CA GLN A 35 -11.57 16.68 9.81
C GLN A 35 -12.95 17.24 9.41
N GLU A 36 -13.22 18.52 9.69
CA GLU A 36 -14.47 19.20 9.37
C GLU A 36 -14.66 19.36 7.85
N HIS A 37 -13.57 19.58 7.11
CA HIS A 37 -13.58 19.77 5.66
C HIS A 37 -13.27 18.51 4.86
N TYR A 38 -13.04 17.37 5.52
CA TYR A 38 -12.77 16.09 4.88
C TYR A 38 -14.06 15.29 4.64
N GLN A 39 -14.23 14.81 3.41
CA GLN A 39 -15.27 13.82 3.09
C GLN A 39 -14.68 12.43 2.99
N ARG A 40 -15.29 11.46 3.67
CA ARG A 40 -14.83 10.08 3.67
C ARG A 40 -15.06 9.45 2.29
N THR A 41 -14.00 8.86 1.72
CA THR A 41 -14.02 8.30 0.36
C THR A 41 -14.16 6.78 0.31
N GLY A 42 -14.21 6.11 1.47
CA GLY A 42 -14.38 4.66 1.59
C GLY A 42 -15.38 4.27 2.67
N VAL A 43 -15.64 2.97 2.79
CA VAL A 43 -16.56 2.43 3.80
C VAL A 43 -16.00 2.64 5.21
N LYS A 44 -16.78 3.25 6.10
CA LYS A 44 -16.43 3.38 7.51
C LYS A 44 -16.47 2.01 8.18
N ARG A 45 -15.40 1.74 8.95
CA ARG A 45 -15.21 0.54 9.76
C ARG A 45 -15.30 0.94 11.22
N ILE A 46 -15.96 0.12 12.02
CA ILE A 46 -16.06 0.29 13.47
C ILE A 46 -15.22 -0.77 14.18
N ARG A 47 -14.72 -0.43 15.36
CA ARG A 47 -13.89 -1.34 16.17
C ARG A 47 -14.76 -2.47 16.75
N GLY A 48 -14.25 -3.69 16.66
CA GLY A 48 -14.91 -4.89 17.15
C GLY A 48 -15.17 -5.95 16.09
N VAL A 49 -15.74 -7.07 16.54
CA VAL A 49 -16.18 -8.21 15.72
C VAL A 49 -17.65 -8.45 16.01
N ARG A 50 -18.44 -8.86 15.00
CA ARG A 50 -19.83 -9.27 15.25
C ARG A 50 -19.88 -10.72 15.69
N ASN A 51 -20.66 -11.04 16.72
CA ASN A 51 -20.95 -12.42 17.12
C ASN A 51 -21.93 -13.08 16.14
N GLU A 52 -22.28 -14.35 16.39
CA GLU A 52 -23.22 -15.12 15.57
C GLU A 52 -24.62 -14.48 15.50
N ASN A 53 -24.99 -13.69 16.52
CA ASN A 53 -26.25 -12.95 16.60
C ASN A 53 -26.18 -11.57 15.91
N GLY A 54 -25.02 -11.18 15.36
CA GLY A 54 -24.80 -9.89 14.70
C GLY A 54 -24.47 -8.72 15.64
N GLU A 55 -24.37 -8.96 16.95
CA GLU A 55 -24.04 -7.95 17.95
C GLU A 55 -22.55 -7.61 17.93
N LEU A 56 -22.22 -6.33 18.10
CA LEU A 56 -20.84 -5.86 18.07
C LEU A 56 -20.13 -6.13 19.41
N LEU A 57 -19.17 -7.05 19.40
CA LEU A 57 -18.22 -7.24 20.48
C LEU A 57 -17.06 -6.26 20.33
N GLN A 58 -17.00 -5.28 21.22
CA GLN A 58 -15.93 -4.29 21.22
C GLN A 58 -14.61 -4.88 21.76
N PRO A 59 -13.45 -4.38 21.31
CA PRO A 59 -12.18 -4.76 21.89
C PRO A 59 -12.12 -4.35 23.38
N TRP A 60 -11.44 -5.14 24.21
CA TRP A 60 -11.30 -4.83 25.64
C TRP A 60 -10.30 -3.68 25.91
N LEU A 61 -9.54 -3.27 24.90
CA LEU A 61 -8.65 -2.11 24.90
C LEU A 61 -9.13 -1.04 23.92
N THR A 62 -8.81 0.21 24.23
CA THR A 62 -8.98 1.37 23.36
C THR A 62 -7.69 2.21 23.32
N THR A 63 -7.71 3.27 22.53
CA THR A 63 -6.61 4.24 22.39
C THR A 63 -7.06 5.60 22.86
N GLU A 64 -6.20 6.28 23.61
CA GLU A 64 -6.37 7.67 24.00
C GLU A 64 -5.20 8.50 23.47
N TYR A 65 -5.47 9.68 22.92
CA TYR A 65 -4.41 10.59 22.51
C TYR A 65 -3.64 11.09 23.74
N ILE A 66 -2.31 11.12 23.62
CA ILE A 66 -1.44 11.63 24.69
C ILE A 66 -1.51 13.16 24.73
N ASP A 67 -1.68 13.78 23.56
CA ASP A 67 -1.85 15.22 23.41
C ASP A 67 -3.31 15.58 23.05
N ASN A 68 -3.78 16.71 23.60
CA ASN A 68 -4.97 17.40 23.13
C ASN A 68 -4.61 18.46 22.07
N ALA A 69 -3.54 18.22 21.30
CA ALA A 69 -3.01 19.20 20.37
C ALA A 69 -3.98 19.42 19.19
N GLU A 70 -4.31 20.68 18.95
CA GLU A 70 -5.10 21.10 17.79
C GLU A 70 -4.29 21.05 16.49
N TYR A 71 -2.97 21.23 16.59
CA TYR A 71 -2.05 21.15 15.47
C TYR A 71 -1.20 19.89 15.56
N VAL A 72 -1.05 19.23 14.42
CA VAL A 72 -0.20 18.04 14.27
C VAL A 72 0.82 18.29 13.16
N GLY A 73 1.93 17.55 13.18
CA GLY A 73 2.93 17.63 12.10
C GLY A 73 2.29 17.38 10.73
N MET A 74 2.80 18.07 9.70
CA MET A 74 2.41 17.78 8.32
C MET A 74 2.62 16.28 8.03
N GLY A 75 1.55 15.64 7.59
CA GLY A 75 1.53 14.21 7.28
C GLY A 75 2.39 13.84 6.08
N GLU A 76 2.51 12.53 5.85
CA GLU A 76 3.19 11.99 4.68
C GLU A 76 2.19 11.83 3.53
N PHE A 77 2.54 12.33 2.34
CA PHE A 77 1.68 12.21 1.17
C PHE A 77 2.02 10.94 0.39
N GLN A 78 1.00 10.18 0.04
CA GLN A 78 1.11 8.94 -0.72
C GLN A 78 0.18 8.96 -1.91
N PHE A 79 0.77 8.82 -3.10
CA PHE A 79 0.02 8.63 -4.34
C PHE A 79 -0.43 7.18 -4.43
N SER A 80 -1.70 6.98 -4.82
CA SER A 80 -2.21 5.65 -5.13
C SER A 80 -1.45 5.04 -6.30
N ARG A 81 -1.19 3.74 -6.22
CA ARG A 81 -0.47 2.98 -7.24
C ARG A 81 -1.31 2.73 -8.50
N ASN A 82 -2.64 2.86 -8.42
CA ASN A 82 -3.54 2.55 -9.53
C ASN A 82 -4.80 3.43 -9.63
N ALA A 83 -4.85 4.58 -8.97
CA ALA A 83 -5.94 5.54 -9.09
C ALA A 83 -5.41 6.97 -8.96
N ALA A 84 -6.13 7.97 -9.48
CA ALA A 84 -5.78 9.38 -9.28
C ALA A 84 -6.16 9.87 -7.88
N THR A 85 -5.54 9.27 -6.87
CA THR A 85 -5.82 9.51 -5.46
C THR A 85 -4.54 9.87 -4.73
N ILE A 86 -4.60 10.91 -3.90
CA ILE A 86 -3.51 11.33 -3.00
C ILE A 86 -4.04 11.26 -1.60
N ASN A 87 -3.35 10.53 -0.74
CA ASN A 87 -3.67 10.47 0.67
C ASN A 87 -2.60 11.20 1.49
N MET A 88 -3.01 11.77 2.61
CA MET A 88 -2.16 12.37 3.63
C MET A 88 -2.26 11.53 4.91
N LEU A 89 -1.15 10.88 5.27
CA LEU A 89 -1.03 10.07 6.47
C LEU A 89 -0.59 10.94 7.65
N VAL A 90 -1.51 11.19 8.58
CA VAL A 90 -1.25 11.92 9.82
C VAL A 90 -0.92 10.94 10.92
N LYS A 91 0.23 11.14 11.56
CA LYS A 91 0.72 10.34 12.70
C LYS A 91 0.45 11.07 14.01
N ARG A 92 -0.15 10.39 14.99
CA ARG A 92 -0.37 10.92 16.34
C ARG A 92 0.03 9.91 17.41
N ARG A 93 0.41 10.41 18.58
CA ARG A 93 0.78 9.58 19.73
C ARG A 93 -0.44 9.23 20.57
N VAL A 94 -0.52 7.97 20.95
CA VAL A 94 -1.61 7.40 21.74
C VAL A 94 -1.07 6.47 22.81
N LYS A 95 -1.81 6.32 23.90
CA LYS A 95 -1.63 5.26 24.90
C LYS A 95 -2.77 4.25 24.80
N LEU A 96 -2.52 3.02 25.21
CA LEU A 96 -3.57 2.03 25.38
C LEU A 96 -4.24 2.18 26.74
N ALA A 97 -5.55 2.00 26.77
CA ALA A 97 -6.34 1.98 28.00
C ALA A 97 -7.39 0.87 27.92
N LYS A 98 -7.80 0.32 29.06
CA LYS A 98 -8.94 -0.59 29.13
C LYS A 98 -10.21 0.15 28.75
N PHE A 99 -11.05 -0.52 27.97
CA PHE A 99 -12.30 0.09 27.50
C PHE A 99 -13.30 0.36 28.64
N GLU A 100 -13.36 -0.51 29.63
CA GLU A 100 -14.35 -0.47 30.73
C GLU A 100 -14.15 0.70 31.70
N ASP A 101 -12.92 0.96 32.10
CA ASP A 101 -12.58 1.88 33.20
C ASP A 101 -11.54 2.94 32.80
N GLN A 102 -11.12 2.98 31.53
CA GLN A 102 -10.08 3.87 31.01
C GLN A 102 -8.72 3.72 31.71
N THR A 103 -8.49 2.61 32.43
CA THR A 103 -7.22 2.38 33.11
C THR A 103 -6.09 2.23 32.07
N PRO A 104 -5.03 3.06 32.13
CA PRO A 104 -3.92 2.97 31.18
C PRO A 104 -3.20 1.63 31.25
N THR A 105 -2.88 1.05 30.10
CA THR A 105 -1.95 -0.06 29.96
C THR A 105 -0.56 0.51 29.71
N ILE A 106 0.37 0.27 30.62
CA ILE A 106 1.72 0.86 30.56
C ILE A 106 2.69 -0.06 29.86
N GLU A 107 2.60 -1.37 30.11
CA GLU A 107 3.55 -2.37 29.64
C GLU A 107 2.81 -3.62 29.14
N ILE A 108 3.28 -4.20 28.05
CA ILE A 108 2.86 -5.51 27.54
C ILE A 108 4.11 -6.31 27.22
N ALA A 109 4.31 -7.44 27.91
CA ALA A 109 5.41 -8.38 27.65
C ALA A 109 6.81 -7.72 27.56
N GLY A 110 7.12 -6.79 28.48
CA GLY A 110 8.39 -6.05 28.50
C GLY A 110 8.46 -4.83 27.57
N LEU A 111 7.42 -4.56 26.78
CA LEU A 111 7.32 -3.39 25.90
C LEU A 111 6.48 -2.30 26.56
N LEU A 112 7.04 -1.08 26.66
CA LEU A 112 6.25 0.10 27.05
C LEU A 112 5.28 0.49 25.92
N VAL A 113 3.99 0.59 26.25
CA VAL A 113 2.89 0.82 25.30
C VAL A 113 2.09 2.10 25.61
N ASN A 114 2.71 2.97 26.41
CA ASN A 114 2.19 4.28 26.78
C ASN A 114 2.54 5.40 25.77
N ASP A 115 3.31 5.10 24.73
CA ASP A 115 3.67 6.04 23.64
C ASP A 115 3.68 5.33 22.27
N LEU A 116 2.51 4.82 21.86
CA LEU A 116 2.30 4.19 20.57
C LEU A 116 1.87 5.21 19.52
N ASN A 117 1.96 4.81 18.25
CA ASN A 117 1.50 5.64 17.15
C ASN A 117 0.16 5.14 16.60
N THR A 118 -0.75 6.08 16.37
CA THR A 118 -1.91 5.89 15.50
C THR A 118 -1.71 6.66 14.21
N PHE A 119 -2.26 6.13 13.12
CA PHE A 119 -2.14 6.67 11.78
C PHE A 119 -3.53 6.89 11.20
N ASN A 120 -3.84 8.14 10.85
CA ASN A 120 -5.10 8.51 10.22
C ASN A 120 -4.81 8.94 8.79
N ASN A 121 -5.48 8.31 7.83
CA ASN A 121 -5.30 8.60 6.42
C ASN A 121 -6.42 9.50 5.91
N TYR A 122 -6.06 10.66 5.38
CA TYR A 122 -6.98 11.64 4.82
C TYR A 122 -6.80 11.72 3.29
N THR A 123 -7.82 11.34 2.54
CA THR A 123 -7.81 11.48 1.08
C THR A 123 -7.88 12.97 0.71
N ILE A 124 -6.81 13.53 0.16
CA ILE A 124 -6.73 14.93 -0.29
C ILE A 124 -7.29 15.08 -1.70
N VAL A 125 -6.96 14.12 -2.58
CA VAL A 125 -7.51 13.99 -3.93
C VAL A 125 -8.10 12.60 -4.05
N SER A 126 -9.32 12.49 -4.56
CA SER A 126 -10.00 11.22 -4.83
C SER A 126 -10.40 11.15 -6.29
N ASP A 127 -9.92 10.13 -7.01
CA ASP A 127 -10.27 9.88 -8.42
C ASP A 127 -10.19 11.14 -9.31
N GLY A 128 -9.09 11.90 -9.19
CA GLY A 128 -8.85 13.11 -9.97
C GLY A 128 -9.68 14.32 -9.53
N LYS A 129 -10.25 14.30 -8.32
CA LYS A 129 -11.03 15.42 -7.76
C LYS A 129 -10.54 15.81 -6.37
N ILE A 130 -10.46 17.11 -6.12
CA ILE A 130 -10.11 17.67 -4.81
C ILE A 130 -11.18 17.26 -3.78
N ASN A 131 -10.75 16.60 -2.72
CA ASN A 131 -11.61 16.16 -1.62
C ASN A 131 -11.49 17.08 -0.39
N VAL A 132 -10.28 17.55 -0.10
CA VAL A 132 -10.01 18.59 0.91
C VAL A 132 -9.66 19.87 0.17
N LYS A 133 -10.53 20.88 0.27
CA LYS A 133 -10.39 22.13 -0.49
C LYS A 133 -9.31 23.06 0.05
N SER A 134 -9.07 23.05 1.35
CA SER A 134 -8.10 23.92 1.99
C SER A 134 -7.47 23.27 3.21
N LEU A 135 -6.26 23.73 3.55
CA LEU A 135 -5.55 23.35 4.75
C LEU A 135 -5.25 24.61 5.57
N GLN A 136 -5.64 24.60 6.84
CA GLN A 136 -5.15 25.56 7.81
C GLN A 136 -3.82 25.07 8.39
N VAL A 137 -2.79 25.90 8.30
CA VAL A 137 -1.43 25.54 8.70
C VAL A 137 -0.75 26.64 9.49
N LYS A 138 0.23 26.26 10.31
CA LYS A 138 1.25 27.17 10.84
C LYS A 138 2.60 26.79 10.27
N ILE A 139 3.40 27.81 9.97
CA ILE A 139 4.71 27.66 9.32
C ILE A 139 5.78 28.19 10.28
N SER A 140 6.72 27.34 10.66
CA SER A 140 7.79 27.71 11.61
C SER A 140 9.04 28.27 10.92
N SER A 141 9.13 28.18 9.59
CA SER A 141 10.31 28.56 8.81
C SER A 141 10.02 29.70 7.84
N LYS A 142 10.72 30.82 8.00
CA LYS A 142 10.67 31.96 7.07
C LYS A 142 11.01 31.53 5.63
N LYS A 143 11.97 30.61 5.46
CA LYS A 143 12.33 30.07 4.13
C LYS A 143 11.13 29.42 3.44
N VAL A 144 10.35 28.63 4.18
CA VAL A 144 9.18 27.93 3.65
C VAL A 144 8.06 28.92 3.34
N PHE A 145 7.85 29.89 4.23
CA PHE A 145 6.90 30.98 4.00
C PHE A 145 7.23 31.76 2.72
N ASP A 146 8.47 32.23 2.57
CA ASP A 146 8.92 32.99 1.41
C ASP A 146 8.76 32.16 0.12
N LEU A 147 9.06 30.86 0.15
CA LEU A 147 8.87 29.94 -0.97
C LEU A 147 7.40 29.83 -1.36
N LEU A 148 6.51 29.53 -0.39
CA LEU A 148 5.07 29.38 -0.66
C LEU A 148 4.46 30.70 -1.16
N LYS A 149 4.90 31.83 -0.60
CA LYS A 149 4.52 33.17 -1.08
C LYS A 149 5.00 33.43 -2.51
N GLN A 150 6.27 33.12 -2.82
CA GLN A 150 6.82 33.26 -4.18
C GLN A 150 6.06 32.41 -5.20
N LYS A 151 5.57 31.24 -4.80
CA LYS A 151 4.74 30.36 -5.64
C LYS A 151 3.26 30.77 -5.70
N GLY A 152 2.88 31.87 -5.05
CA GLY A 152 1.51 32.38 -5.05
C GLY A 152 0.53 31.52 -4.25
N ILE A 153 1.02 30.75 -3.28
CA ILE A 153 0.21 29.88 -2.41
C ILE A 153 -0.24 30.61 -1.14
N LEU A 154 0.51 31.62 -0.72
CA LEU A 154 0.20 32.46 0.44
C LEU A 154 -0.02 33.91 0.01
N ASP A 155 -1.09 34.51 0.52
CA ASP A 155 -1.42 35.93 0.29
C ASP A 155 -0.96 36.84 1.44
N ALA A 156 -0.25 36.30 2.44
CA ALA A 156 0.22 37.05 3.60
C ALA A 156 1.44 37.96 3.27
N GLU A 157 1.45 39.17 3.82
CA GLU A 157 2.52 40.14 3.58
C GLU A 157 3.80 39.80 4.36
N GLU A 158 3.68 39.52 5.66
CA GLU A 158 4.82 39.29 6.55
C GLU A 158 4.81 37.88 7.12
N PHE A 159 6.01 37.37 7.42
CA PHE A 159 6.17 36.09 8.11
C PHE A 159 5.89 36.26 9.61
N ASP A 160 4.88 35.55 10.11
CA ASP A 160 4.62 35.34 11.53
C ASP A 160 4.47 33.84 11.83
N PHE A 161 5.28 33.34 12.77
CA PHE A 161 5.23 31.93 13.19
C PHE A 161 4.05 31.61 14.09
N ARG A 162 3.35 32.62 14.63
CA ARG A 162 2.12 32.47 15.43
C ARG A 162 0.86 32.48 14.57
N ALA A 163 0.91 33.15 13.42
CA ALA A 163 -0.21 33.25 12.50
C ALA A 163 -0.59 31.88 11.92
N GLU A 164 -1.89 31.71 11.72
CA GLU A 164 -2.46 30.62 10.94
C GLU A 164 -2.66 31.09 9.50
N TYR A 165 -2.29 30.24 8.56
CA TYR A 165 -2.42 30.50 7.13
C TYR A 165 -3.36 29.48 6.50
N THR A 166 -4.22 29.93 5.59
CA THR A 166 -5.08 29.05 4.80
C THR A 166 -4.47 28.83 3.44
N ILE A 167 -4.18 27.57 3.11
CA ILE A 167 -3.71 27.16 1.79
C ILE A 167 -4.89 26.57 1.01
N GLN A 168 -5.26 27.21 -0.11
CA GLN A 168 -6.32 26.74 -1.00
C GLN A 168 -5.76 25.70 -1.98
N LEU A 169 -6.37 24.51 -2.01
CA LEU A 169 -6.00 23.39 -2.87
C LEU A 169 -6.89 23.29 -4.12
N ASP A 170 -8.13 23.76 -4.04
CA ASP A 170 -9.12 23.69 -5.13
C ASP A 170 -8.89 24.71 -6.25
N ASN A 171 -8.03 25.70 -6.02
CA ASN A 171 -7.62 26.68 -7.02
C ASN A 171 -6.38 26.26 -7.83
N LEU A 172 -5.80 25.08 -7.56
CA LEU A 172 -4.58 24.61 -8.20
C LEU A 172 -4.89 23.57 -9.29
N PRO A 173 -4.22 23.61 -10.45
CA PRO A 173 -4.28 22.49 -11.37
C PRO A 173 -3.67 21.25 -10.70
N LEU A 174 -4.31 20.08 -10.84
CA LEU A 174 -3.84 18.85 -10.19
C LEU A 174 -2.43 18.46 -10.66
N VAL A 175 -2.19 18.59 -11.95
CA VAL A 175 -0.92 18.26 -12.63
C VAL A 175 -0.47 19.42 -13.50
N ALA A 176 0.83 19.54 -13.72
CA ALA A 176 1.37 20.52 -14.65
C ALA A 176 1.13 20.08 -16.11
N ALA A 177 0.79 21.02 -16.99
CA ALA A 177 0.45 20.74 -18.39
C ALA A 177 1.57 20.04 -19.18
N ASN A 178 2.84 20.35 -18.88
CA ASN A 178 4.01 19.83 -19.61
C ASN A 178 4.78 18.77 -18.80
N SER A 179 4.07 17.93 -18.04
CA SER A 179 4.70 16.91 -17.20
C SER A 179 5.35 15.81 -18.05
N ARG A 180 6.64 15.54 -17.79
CA ARG A 180 7.38 14.44 -18.41
C ARG A 180 7.41 13.23 -17.50
N TYR A 181 7.16 12.06 -18.06
CA TYR A 181 7.14 10.79 -17.34
C TYR A 181 8.24 9.86 -17.86
N SER A 182 8.83 9.11 -16.94
CA SER A 182 9.83 8.08 -17.27
C SER A 182 9.21 6.95 -18.09
N SER A 183 10.03 6.21 -18.83
CA SER A 183 9.57 4.97 -19.47
C SER A 183 9.09 3.96 -18.42
N ILE A 184 8.04 3.23 -18.78
CA ILE A 184 7.46 2.15 -17.98
C ILE A 184 7.90 0.75 -18.42
N ASP A 185 8.69 0.67 -19.49
CA ASP A 185 9.19 -0.60 -20.03
C ASP A 185 10.00 -1.37 -18.99
N GLY A 186 9.74 -2.66 -18.87
CA GLY A 186 10.42 -3.57 -17.93
C GLY A 186 10.07 -3.36 -16.45
N LEU A 187 9.43 -2.25 -16.07
CA LEU A 187 9.08 -1.98 -14.67
C LEU A 187 8.12 -3.03 -14.10
N PHE A 188 7.19 -3.53 -14.93
CA PHE A 188 6.27 -4.57 -14.50
C PHE A 188 7.00 -5.86 -14.10
N ASP A 189 7.90 -6.35 -14.96
CA ASP A 189 8.58 -7.63 -14.73
C ASP A 189 9.47 -7.52 -13.47
N GLU A 190 10.19 -6.41 -13.32
CA GLU A 190 10.98 -6.10 -12.13
C GLU A 190 10.12 -6.07 -10.84
N LEU A 191 8.98 -5.37 -10.88
CA LEU A 191 8.06 -5.34 -9.73
C LEU A 191 7.41 -6.69 -9.46
N ALA A 192 7.19 -7.49 -10.49
CA ALA A 192 6.59 -8.81 -10.37
C ALA A 192 7.56 -9.79 -9.69
N GLU A 193 8.83 -9.80 -10.11
CA GLU A 193 9.91 -10.57 -9.45
C GLU A 193 10.04 -10.20 -7.97
N ILE A 194 10.13 -8.91 -7.67
CA ILE A 194 10.21 -8.41 -6.29
C ILE A 194 8.97 -8.86 -5.51
N LYS A 195 7.77 -8.68 -6.06
CA LYS A 195 6.53 -9.08 -5.40
C LYS A 195 6.49 -10.56 -5.09
N VAL A 196 6.96 -11.42 -6.00
CA VAL A 196 7.02 -12.88 -5.78
C VAL A 196 7.95 -13.18 -4.62
N LEU A 197 9.17 -12.62 -4.61
CA LEU A 197 10.14 -12.85 -3.55
C LEU A 197 9.66 -12.28 -2.20
N THR A 198 9.14 -11.06 -2.16
CA THR A 198 8.50 -10.47 -0.97
C THR A 198 7.37 -11.34 -0.45
N SER A 199 6.54 -11.91 -1.33
CA SER A 199 5.44 -12.81 -0.94
C SER A 199 5.95 -14.11 -0.29
N ILE A 200 7.05 -14.68 -0.79
CA ILE A 200 7.72 -15.85 -0.20
C ILE A 200 8.28 -15.48 1.18
N ILE A 201 9.02 -14.37 1.29
CA ILE A 201 9.65 -13.92 2.54
C ILE A 201 8.59 -13.58 3.59
N CYS A 202 7.54 -12.84 3.24
CA CYS A 202 6.41 -12.56 4.12
C CYS A 202 5.74 -13.84 4.65
N ALA A 203 5.60 -14.86 3.79
CA ALA A 203 5.01 -16.13 4.19
C ALA A 203 5.87 -16.89 5.22
N HIS A 204 7.20 -16.77 5.13
CA HIS A 204 8.15 -17.28 6.13
C HIS A 204 8.07 -16.50 7.45
N LEU A 205 8.06 -15.17 7.36
CA LEU A 205 8.10 -14.28 8.53
C LEU A 205 6.74 -14.14 9.26
N LYS A 206 5.71 -14.89 8.88
CA LYS A 206 4.34 -14.67 9.36
C LYS A 206 4.20 -14.72 10.89
N ARG A 207 4.92 -15.64 11.55
CA ARG A 207 4.97 -15.77 13.02
C ARG A 207 6.35 -15.54 13.60
N GLU A 208 7.29 -15.14 12.76
CA GLU A 208 8.69 -14.97 13.15
C GLU A 208 9.01 -13.48 13.28
N SER A 209 9.92 -13.18 14.20
CA SER A 209 10.46 -11.85 14.45
C SER A 209 11.93 -11.98 14.82
N ASP A 210 12.74 -11.06 14.32
CA ASP A 210 14.15 -10.89 14.69
C ASP A 210 14.32 -10.07 15.99
N VAL A 211 13.21 -9.54 16.53
CA VAL A 211 13.21 -8.66 17.71
C VAL A 211 12.54 -9.32 18.92
N PHE A 212 11.48 -10.10 18.69
CA PHE A 212 10.60 -10.60 19.74
C PHE A 212 10.48 -12.13 19.68
N ILE A 213 10.44 -12.78 20.83
CA ILE A 213 10.19 -14.23 20.92
C ILE A 213 8.70 -14.56 20.73
N GLU A 214 8.38 -15.81 20.41
CA GLU A 214 7.01 -16.27 20.13
C GLU A 214 6.03 -15.94 21.28
N VAL A 215 6.44 -16.15 22.53
CA VAL A 215 5.60 -15.85 23.71
C VAL A 215 5.26 -14.35 23.79
N GLN A 216 6.18 -13.46 23.42
CA GLN A 216 5.91 -12.01 23.37
C GLN A 216 4.94 -11.68 22.23
N LEU A 217 5.11 -12.31 21.06
CA LEU A 217 4.22 -12.10 19.91
C LEU A 217 2.79 -12.56 20.20
N ASP A 218 2.61 -13.66 20.92
CA ASP A 218 1.31 -14.13 21.38
C ASP A 218 0.66 -13.14 22.35
N GLU A 219 1.43 -12.58 23.29
CA GLU A 219 0.94 -11.52 24.18
C GLU A 219 0.59 -10.24 23.43
N PHE A 220 1.41 -9.80 22.48
CA PHE A 220 1.11 -8.65 21.62
C PHE A 220 -0.23 -8.86 20.91
N LYS A 221 -0.45 -10.04 20.33
CA LYS A 221 -1.69 -10.35 19.62
C LYS A 221 -2.92 -10.31 20.53
N LYS A 222 -2.83 -10.79 21.78
CA LYS A 222 -3.91 -10.69 22.78
C LYS A 222 -4.28 -9.24 23.12
N HIS A 223 -3.31 -8.33 22.99
CA HIS A 223 -3.44 -6.90 23.26
C HIS A 223 -3.55 -6.06 21.97
N TYR A 224 -3.89 -6.68 20.85
CA TYR A 224 -4.10 -6.00 19.56
C TYR A 224 -2.85 -5.29 19.02
N LEU A 225 -1.66 -5.79 19.32
CA LEU A 225 -0.39 -5.31 18.76
C LEU A 225 0.15 -6.28 17.70
N SER A 226 0.73 -5.72 16.64
CA SER A 226 1.50 -6.48 15.66
C SER A 226 2.93 -6.74 16.14
N LYS A 227 3.65 -7.62 15.43
CA LYS A 227 5.10 -7.81 15.61
C LYS A 227 5.95 -6.54 15.36
N ASN A 228 5.38 -5.57 14.64
CA ASN A 228 5.98 -4.25 14.40
C ASN A 228 5.41 -3.19 15.36
N THR A 229 4.79 -3.63 16.47
CA THR A 229 4.20 -2.80 17.54
C THR A 229 3.09 -1.84 17.09
N TYR A 230 2.57 -1.99 15.86
CA TYR A 230 1.38 -1.27 15.41
C TYR A 230 0.11 -1.79 16.08
N ILE A 231 -0.80 -0.86 16.38
CA ILE A 231 -2.13 -1.13 16.93
C ILE A 231 -3.04 -1.68 15.83
N ASN A 232 -3.58 -2.87 16.07
CA ASN A 232 -4.37 -3.66 15.14
C ASN A 232 -5.67 -4.13 15.80
N PHE A 233 -6.53 -3.19 16.21
CA PHE A 233 -7.86 -3.56 16.69
C PHE A 233 -8.64 -4.30 15.60
N PRO A 234 -9.42 -5.33 15.95
CA PRO A 234 -10.36 -5.91 15.01
C PRO A 234 -11.37 -4.84 14.59
N THR A 235 -11.81 -4.89 13.34
CA THR A 235 -12.83 -3.98 12.83
C THR A 235 -13.86 -4.73 12.00
N THR A 236 -15.06 -4.18 11.93
CA THR A 236 -16.18 -4.66 11.09
C THR A 236 -16.89 -3.49 10.40
N ASN A 237 -17.81 -3.79 9.49
CA ASN A 237 -18.66 -2.77 8.85
C ASN A 237 -19.72 -2.26 9.85
N GLU A 238 -20.12 -1.00 9.69
CA GLU A 238 -21.25 -0.42 10.42
C GLU A 238 -22.58 -1.14 10.13
N TYR A 239 -22.69 -1.71 8.93
CA TYR A 239 -23.84 -2.48 8.47
C TYR A 239 -23.55 -3.98 8.44
N THR A 240 -24.63 -4.77 8.49
CA THR A 240 -24.62 -6.23 8.30
C THR A 240 -25.00 -6.62 6.87
N ASP A 241 -25.92 -5.88 6.25
CA ASP A 241 -26.34 -6.05 4.86
C ASP A 241 -26.01 -4.80 4.01
N ILE A 242 -25.29 -5.00 2.92
CA ILE A 242 -24.87 -3.92 2.02
C ILE A 242 -26.05 -3.34 1.23
N ASN A 243 -27.03 -4.15 0.84
CA ASN A 243 -28.19 -3.71 0.08
C ASN A 243 -29.09 -2.82 0.95
N GLU A 244 -29.29 -3.21 2.20
CA GLU A 244 -30.01 -2.37 3.17
C GLU A 244 -29.27 -1.05 3.40
N ALA A 245 -27.95 -1.10 3.58
CA ALA A 245 -27.12 0.09 3.79
C ALA A 245 -27.12 1.05 2.59
N LEU A 246 -27.23 0.53 1.37
CA LEU A 246 -27.41 1.33 0.15
C LEU A 246 -28.82 1.91 0.08
N ALA A 247 -29.84 1.11 0.39
CA ALA A 247 -31.25 1.53 0.32
C ALA A 247 -31.57 2.62 1.35
N ASN A 248 -31.02 2.52 2.56
CA ASN A 248 -31.22 3.49 3.64
C ASN A 248 -30.23 4.68 3.60
N GLY A 249 -29.29 4.69 2.66
CA GLY A 249 -28.36 5.80 2.44
C GLY A 249 -27.17 5.87 3.40
N THR A 250 -26.94 4.85 4.24
CA THR A 250 -25.72 4.71 5.06
C THR A 250 -24.48 4.62 4.17
N LEU A 251 -24.60 3.89 3.06
CA LEU A 251 -23.61 3.80 2.00
C LEU A 251 -24.09 4.49 0.74
N ASN A 252 -23.12 4.92 -0.05
CA ASN A 252 -23.32 5.27 -1.44
C ASN A 252 -22.23 4.60 -2.29
N SER A 253 -22.42 4.59 -3.60
CA SER A 253 -21.44 4.08 -4.54
C SER A 253 -20.97 5.18 -5.50
N LYS A 254 -19.77 4.98 -6.04
CA LYS A 254 -19.20 5.79 -7.12
C LYS A 254 -18.42 4.87 -8.06
N LEU A 255 -18.26 5.29 -9.30
CA LEU A 255 -17.30 4.67 -10.21
C LEU A 255 -15.91 5.27 -9.97
N SER A 256 -14.93 4.43 -9.68
CA SER A 256 -13.51 4.79 -9.58
C SER A 256 -12.78 4.24 -10.80
N TYR A 257 -11.94 5.07 -11.43
CA TYR A 257 -11.09 4.64 -12.53
C TYR A 257 -9.82 3.99 -11.98
N LYS A 258 -9.55 2.77 -12.41
CA LYS A 258 -8.34 2.02 -12.12
C LYS A 258 -7.41 2.06 -13.31
N ILE A 259 -6.16 2.41 -13.03
CA ILE A 259 -5.07 2.47 -14.01
C ILE A 259 -3.99 1.50 -13.55
N ASP A 260 -3.91 0.35 -14.18
CA ASP A 260 -2.89 -0.65 -13.89
C ASP A 260 -1.84 -0.70 -15.00
N ILE A 261 -0.60 -1.05 -14.62
CA ILE A 261 0.51 -1.29 -15.54
C ILE A 261 0.87 -2.78 -15.49
N GLY A 262 0.86 -3.39 -16.66
CA GLY A 262 1.20 -4.79 -16.91
C GLY A 262 2.27 -4.97 -17.98
N SER A 263 2.55 -6.23 -18.29
CA SER A 263 3.27 -6.63 -19.50
C SER A 263 2.32 -7.16 -20.56
N GLN A 264 2.85 -7.51 -21.73
CA GLN A 264 2.12 -8.20 -22.79
C GLN A 264 1.69 -9.64 -22.43
N TYR A 265 2.10 -10.13 -21.25
CA TYR A 265 1.80 -11.48 -20.77
C TYR A 265 0.94 -11.50 -19.51
N ILE A 266 1.06 -10.48 -18.65
CA ILE A 266 0.37 -10.40 -17.37
C ILE A 266 -0.13 -8.97 -17.17
N LEU A 267 -1.46 -8.82 -17.09
CA LEU A 267 -2.12 -7.52 -17.14
C LEU A 267 -1.82 -6.61 -15.93
N ASN A 268 -1.65 -7.19 -14.74
CA ASN A 268 -1.31 -6.46 -13.53
C ASN A 268 -0.79 -7.42 -12.44
N LEU A 269 -0.21 -6.87 -11.38
CA LEU A 269 0.34 -7.65 -10.28
C LEU A 269 -0.73 -8.40 -9.47
N SER A 270 -2.02 -8.09 -9.64
CA SER A 270 -3.10 -8.81 -8.95
C SER A 270 -3.30 -10.23 -9.49
N LYS A 271 -2.82 -10.50 -10.72
CA LYS A 271 -2.84 -11.84 -11.32
C LYS A 271 -1.90 -12.83 -10.63
N LEU A 272 -0.90 -12.34 -9.89
CA LEU A 272 0.03 -13.20 -9.16
C LEU A 272 -0.65 -13.79 -7.91
N PRO A 273 -0.77 -15.12 -7.78
CA PRO A 273 -1.27 -15.75 -6.57
C PRO A 273 -0.36 -15.50 -5.37
N SER A 274 -0.91 -15.65 -4.15
CA SER A 274 -0.10 -15.62 -2.93
C SER A 274 0.93 -16.76 -2.91
N ALA A 275 2.02 -16.56 -2.18
CA ALA A 275 3.11 -17.53 -2.17
C ALA A 275 2.66 -18.94 -1.74
N ASN A 276 1.86 -19.04 -0.67
CA ASN A 276 1.30 -20.33 -0.23
C ASN A 276 0.31 -20.92 -1.25
N LYS A 277 -0.46 -20.11 -1.99
CA LYS A 277 -1.37 -20.63 -3.04
C LYS A 277 -0.56 -21.25 -4.18
N PHE A 278 0.52 -20.59 -4.61
CA PHE A 278 1.42 -21.12 -5.64
C PHE A 278 2.18 -22.36 -5.14
N LEU A 279 2.70 -22.32 -3.90
CA LEU A 279 3.38 -23.42 -3.24
C LEU A 279 2.55 -24.71 -3.28
N ASN A 280 1.29 -24.63 -2.84
CA ASN A 280 0.36 -25.76 -2.79
C ASN A 280 -0.02 -26.30 -4.17
N ARG A 281 0.04 -25.46 -5.21
CA ARG A 281 -0.24 -25.84 -6.60
C ARG A 281 0.93 -26.59 -7.23
N MET A 282 2.16 -26.12 -7.01
CA MET A 282 3.33 -26.57 -7.77
C MET A 282 4.26 -27.52 -7.01
N TYR A 283 4.18 -27.59 -5.69
CA TYR A 283 5.14 -28.33 -4.86
C TYR A 283 4.46 -29.27 -3.88
N ARG A 284 5.24 -30.22 -3.37
CA ARG A 284 4.89 -31.12 -2.26
C ARG A 284 6.01 -31.15 -1.24
N PHE A 285 5.63 -31.14 0.03
CA PHE A 285 6.57 -31.25 1.14
C PHE A 285 6.40 -32.63 1.77
N TYR A 286 7.53 -33.21 2.17
CA TYR A 286 7.60 -34.54 2.76
C TYR A 286 8.46 -34.49 4.01
N GLU A 287 8.06 -35.17 5.07
CA GLU A 287 8.95 -35.38 6.21
C GLU A 287 10.11 -36.29 5.79
N LYS A 288 11.35 -35.87 6.03
CA LYS A 288 12.53 -36.62 5.54
C LYS A 288 12.66 -38.00 6.19
N GLU A 289 12.17 -38.15 7.42
CA GLU A 289 12.28 -39.39 8.19
C GLU A 289 11.19 -40.40 7.83
N THR A 290 9.94 -39.95 7.76
CA THR A 290 8.77 -40.82 7.53
C THR A 290 8.39 -40.92 6.06
N GLY A 291 8.80 -39.96 5.22
CA GLY A 291 8.36 -39.83 3.83
C GLY A 291 6.91 -39.38 3.67
N GLU A 292 6.21 -39.05 4.75
CA GLU A 292 4.80 -38.67 4.72
C GLU A 292 4.56 -37.35 3.99
N ILE A 293 3.49 -37.30 3.18
CA ILE A 293 3.13 -36.11 2.39
C ILE A 293 2.34 -35.13 3.25
N ILE A 294 2.78 -33.88 3.29
CA ILE A 294 2.05 -32.80 3.95
C ILE A 294 0.94 -32.29 3.02
N ILE A 295 -0.32 -32.38 3.48
CA ILE A 295 -1.52 -32.15 2.64
C ILE A 295 -1.76 -30.66 2.32
N LYS A 296 -1.14 -29.72 3.06
CA LYS A 296 -1.16 -28.27 2.79
C LYS A 296 0.12 -27.61 3.29
N PRO A 297 1.26 -27.75 2.59
CA PRO A 297 2.48 -27.08 3.00
C PRO A 297 2.31 -25.55 3.06
N SER A 298 3.02 -24.94 4.00
CA SER A 298 3.20 -23.50 4.08
C SER A 298 4.67 -23.18 4.34
N PHE A 299 5.09 -21.99 3.95
CA PHE A 299 6.47 -21.54 4.19
C PHE A 299 6.82 -21.39 5.68
N GLU A 300 5.81 -21.17 6.53
CA GLU A 300 5.96 -21.21 8.00
C GLU A 300 6.50 -22.57 8.50
N MET A 301 6.14 -23.66 7.83
CA MET A 301 6.59 -25.01 8.20
C MET A 301 8.04 -25.29 7.77
N ALA A 302 8.56 -24.55 6.79
CA ALA A 302 9.87 -24.83 6.19
C ALA A 302 11.06 -24.60 7.13
N PHE A 303 10.85 -23.85 8.23
CA PHE A 303 11.88 -23.63 9.26
C PHE A 303 11.90 -24.69 10.35
N ASN A 304 10.73 -25.21 10.70
CA ASN A 304 10.54 -25.90 11.97
C ASN A 304 10.47 -27.42 11.81
N ARG A 305 10.57 -27.92 10.58
CA ARG A 305 10.46 -29.35 10.28
C ARG A 305 11.55 -29.78 9.32
N ASN A 306 12.07 -30.99 9.53
CA ASN A 306 13.01 -31.63 8.63
C ASN A 306 12.28 -32.09 7.36
N LEU A 307 11.96 -31.14 6.47
CA LEU A 307 11.16 -31.37 5.27
C LEU A 307 12.03 -31.40 4.02
N ALA A 308 11.72 -32.35 3.12
CA ALA A 308 12.17 -32.31 1.74
C ALA A 308 11.08 -31.70 0.86
N VAL A 309 11.49 -30.93 -0.15
CA VAL A 309 10.59 -30.33 -1.13
C VAL A 309 10.80 -30.98 -2.48
N ARG A 310 9.72 -31.24 -3.22
CA ARG A 310 9.77 -31.72 -4.60
C ARG A 310 8.69 -31.06 -5.45
N HIS A 311 8.89 -31.03 -6.76
CA HIS A 311 7.84 -30.65 -7.69
C HIS A 311 6.65 -31.60 -7.59
N ARG A 312 5.45 -31.03 -7.70
CA ARG A 312 4.22 -31.79 -7.83
C ARG A 312 4.07 -32.29 -9.27
N LEU A 313 3.76 -33.58 -9.42
CA LEU A 313 3.25 -34.11 -10.68
C LEU A 313 1.90 -33.45 -10.99
N LEU A 314 1.90 -32.58 -12.00
CA LEU A 314 0.70 -31.89 -12.46
C LEU A 314 -0.11 -32.81 -13.36
N SER A 315 -1.44 -32.74 -13.25
CA SER A 315 -2.32 -33.49 -14.16
C SER A 315 -2.30 -32.88 -15.55
N SER A 316 -2.60 -33.67 -16.58
CA SER A 316 -2.71 -33.21 -17.97
C SER A 316 -3.74 -32.09 -18.18
N ARG A 317 -4.68 -31.92 -17.24
CA ARG A 317 -5.67 -30.83 -17.24
C ARG A 317 -5.13 -29.51 -16.69
N THR A 318 -3.98 -29.53 -16.03
CA THR A 318 -3.41 -28.31 -15.42
C THR A 318 -2.71 -27.49 -16.49
N LYS A 319 -3.32 -26.37 -16.88
CA LYS A 319 -2.71 -25.41 -17.81
C LYS A 319 -1.61 -24.62 -17.09
N ILE A 320 -0.42 -24.59 -17.67
CA ILE A 320 0.67 -23.68 -17.28
C ILE A 320 0.41 -22.33 -17.95
N THR A 321 0.50 -21.26 -17.17
CA THR A 321 0.24 -19.89 -17.60
C THR A 321 1.52 -19.07 -17.56
N LYS A 322 1.52 -17.87 -18.16
CA LYS A 322 2.64 -16.93 -18.05
C LYS A 322 2.95 -16.49 -16.62
N VAL A 323 1.94 -16.47 -15.75
CA VAL A 323 2.13 -16.27 -14.31
C VAL A 323 2.95 -17.42 -13.70
N ASP A 324 2.68 -18.66 -14.12
CA ASP A 324 3.41 -19.83 -13.63
C ASP A 324 4.86 -19.84 -14.14
N GLU A 325 5.08 -19.47 -15.40
CA GLU A 325 6.41 -19.34 -16.00
C GLU A 325 7.27 -18.26 -15.31
N LEU A 326 6.66 -17.16 -14.86
CA LEU A 326 7.35 -16.13 -14.08
C LEU A 326 7.68 -16.60 -12.66
N MET A 327 6.71 -17.21 -11.97
CA MET A 327 6.87 -17.52 -10.54
C MET A 327 7.74 -18.75 -10.28
N LYS A 328 7.63 -19.80 -11.12
CA LYS A 328 8.30 -21.09 -10.88
C LYS A 328 9.84 -20.94 -10.73
N PRO A 329 10.57 -20.26 -11.61
CA PRO A 329 12.03 -20.13 -11.49
C PRO A 329 12.47 -19.50 -10.16
N ILE A 330 11.73 -18.48 -9.68
CA ILE A 330 12.01 -17.80 -8.40
C ILE A 330 11.77 -18.75 -7.23
N PHE A 331 10.68 -19.51 -7.27
CA PHE A 331 10.40 -20.52 -6.24
C PHE A 331 11.45 -21.62 -6.23
N ASP A 332 11.86 -22.12 -7.39
CA ASP A 332 12.81 -23.22 -7.49
C ASP A 332 14.18 -22.82 -6.97
N ASP A 333 14.63 -21.61 -7.30
CA ASP A 333 15.89 -21.05 -6.81
C ASP A 333 15.83 -20.79 -5.30
N PHE A 334 14.72 -20.21 -4.81
CA PHE A 334 14.54 -19.98 -3.37
C PHE A 334 14.50 -21.29 -2.57
N LEU A 335 13.81 -22.31 -3.09
CA LEU A 335 13.66 -23.62 -2.44
C LEU A 335 14.91 -24.51 -2.61
N GLY A 336 15.87 -24.12 -3.45
CA GLY A 336 17.07 -24.89 -3.75
C GLY A 336 16.81 -26.14 -4.62
N LEU A 337 15.76 -26.10 -5.44
CA LEU A 337 15.43 -27.17 -6.41
C LEU A 337 16.18 -27.00 -7.73
N GLU A 338 16.39 -25.76 -8.16
CA GLU A 338 17.18 -25.40 -9.34
C GLU A 338 18.10 -24.24 -8.97
N GLN A 339 19.36 -24.24 -9.42
CA GLN A 339 20.30 -23.13 -9.18
C GLN A 339 20.36 -22.24 -10.40
N ASN A 340 19.33 -21.42 -10.59
CA ASN A 340 19.23 -20.51 -11.73
C ASN A 340 19.68 -19.07 -11.40
N GLY A 341 19.90 -18.76 -10.12
CA GLY A 341 20.51 -17.51 -9.65
C GLY A 341 19.55 -16.32 -9.57
N ILE A 342 18.29 -16.47 -9.98
CA ILE A 342 17.34 -15.37 -10.08
C ILE A 342 17.08 -14.69 -8.72
N VAL A 343 17.01 -15.46 -7.62
CA VAL A 343 16.81 -14.90 -6.28
C VAL A 343 18.07 -14.14 -5.84
N GLY A 344 19.25 -14.68 -6.14
CA GLY A 344 20.52 -14.00 -5.90
C GLY A 344 20.59 -12.65 -6.60
N ASP A 345 20.21 -12.60 -7.87
CA ASP A 345 20.21 -11.37 -8.68
C ASP A 345 19.22 -10.33 -8.15
N ILE A 346 17.99 -10.74 -7.81
CA ILE A 346 16.99 -9.85 -7.20
C ILE A 346 17.51 -9.29 -5.87
N LEU A 347 18.07 -10.14 -5.00
CA LEU A 347 18.57 -9.73 -3.68
C LEU A 347 19.77 -8.78 -3.82
N LYS A 348 20.72 -9.08 -4.70
CA LYS A 348 21.87 -8.22 -4.98
C LYS A 348 21.43 -6.85 -5.50
N LYS A 349 20.44 -6.82 -6.39
CA LYS A 349 19.87 -5.57 -6.96
C LYS A 349 19.31 -4.64 -5.88
N VAL A 350 18.70 -5.19 -4.83
CA VAL A 350 18.18 -4.40 -3.70
C VAL A 350 19.18 -4.27 -2.53
N GLY A 351 20.42 -4.77 -2.69
CA GLY A 351 21.47 -4.75 -1.68
C GLY A 351 21.22 -5.65 -0.47
N ALA A 352 20.48 -6.75 -0.64
CA ALA A 352 20.17 -7.75 0.39
C ALA A 352 21.12 -8.96 0.33
N ASP A 353 22.42 -8.72 0.14
CA ASP A 353 23.44 -9.75 -0.11
C ASP A 353 23.57 -10.80 1.00
N SER A 354 23.31 -10.40 2.25
CA SER A 354 23.34 -11.31 3.40
C SER A 354 22.34 -12.46 3.25
N LEU A 355 21.11 -12.20 2.79
CA LEU A 355 20.14 -13.28 2.55
C LEU A 355 20.58 -14.18 1.37
N ALA A 356 21.15 -13.58 0.32
CA ALA A 356 21.64 -14.35 -0.82
C ALA A 356 22.75 -15.33 -0.39
N GLN A 357 23.70 -14.88 0.43
CA GLN A 357 24.75 -15.73 0.97
C GLN A 357 24.21 -16.85 1.85
N LEU A 358 23.24 -16.56 2.73
CA LEU A 358 22.64 -17.59 3.58
C LEU A 358 21.85 -18.63 2.77
N LEU A 359 21.14 -18.23 1.72
CA LEU A 359 20.47 -19.19 0.85
C LEU A 359 21.48 -20.11 0.14
N GLN A 360 22.60 -19.57 -0.34
CA GLN A 360 23.68 -20.36 -0.94
C GLN A 360 24.33 -21.32 0.07
N ASP A 361 24.63 -20.83 1.28
CA ASP A 361 25.22 -21.63 2.35
C ASP A 361 24.29 -22.79 2.75
N LYS A 362 22.99 -22.54 2.82
CA LYS A 362 21.97 -23.56 3.09
C LYS A 362 21.95 -24.62 2.00
N GLN A 363 22.02 -24.22 0.74
CA GLN A 363 22.08 -25.13 -0.41
C GLN A 363 23.37 -25.96 -0.42
N ALA A 364 24.49 -25.40 0.06
CA ALA A 364 25.75 -26.12 0.24
C ALA A 364 25.75 -27.07 1.45
N GLY A 365 24.63 -27.22 2.16
CA GLY A 365 24.48 -28.09 3.32
C GLY A 365 25.05 -27.51 4.61
N LYS A 366 25.42 -26.23 4.65
CA LYS A 366 25.83 -25.57 5.89
C LYS A 366 24.63 -25.41 6.81
N GLN A 367 24.87 -25.62 8.10
CA GLN A 367 23.87 -25.36 9.14
C GLN A 367 23.78 -23.86 9.38
N ILE A 368 22.57 -23.32 9.29
CA ILE A 368 22.27 -21.90 9.53
C ILE A 368 21.32 -21.82 10.70
N SER A 369 21.58 -20.90 11.63
CA SER A 369 20.69 -20.69 12.77
C SER A 369 19.36 -20.09 12.31
N LYS A 370 18.28 -20.40 13.03
CA LYS A 370 16.95 -19.86 12.72
C LYS A 370 16.96 -18.34 12.81
N GLU A 371 17.61 -17.82 13.86
CA GLU A 371 17.70 -16.40 14.19
C GLU A 371 18.41 -15.61 13.09
N GLU A 372 19.55 -16.12 12.60
CA GLU A 372 20.30 -15.50 11.52
C GLU A 372 19.49 -15.43 10.21
N MET A 373 18.78 -16.51 9.87
CA MET A 373 17.92 -16.51 8.69
C MET A 373 16.72 -15.56 8.84
N VAL A 374 16.07 -15.53 10.01
CA VAL A 374 14.95 -14.63 10.29
C VAL A 374 15.40 -13.17 10.18
N ALA A 375 16.55 -12.80 10.75
CA ALA A 375 17.12 -11.46 10.64
C ALA A 375 17.40 -11.07 9.18
N ALA A 376 18.04 -11.96 8.40
CA ALA A 376 18.33 -11.70 6.99
C ALA A 376 17.05 -11.56 6.14
N LEU A 377 16.04 -12.40 6.40
CA LEU A 377 14.72 -12.30 5.76
C LEU A 377 14.03 -10.97 6.10
N THR A 378 14.04 -10.54 7.36
CA THR A 378 13.45 -9.26 7.77
C THR A 378 14.11 -8.09 7.03
N VAL A 379 15.45 -8.05 7.00
CA VAL A 379 16.20 -6.99 6.32
C VAL A 379 15.93 -7.01 4.81
N ALA A 380 15.95 -8.18 4.17
CA ALA A 380 15.65 -8.32 2.75
C ALA A 380 14.22 -7.87 2.42
N ASN A 381 13.23 -8.25 3.23
CA ASN A 381 11.83 -7.84 3.02
C ASN A 381 11.71 -6.31 3.00
N LYS A 382 12.34 -5.64 3.97
CA LYS A 382 12.32 -4.17 4.07
C LYS A 382 12.98 -3.50 2.86
N LYS A 383 14.11 -4.04 2.38
CA LYS A 383 14.81 -3.52 1.19
C LYS A 383 14.01 -3.73 -0.08
N LEU A 384 13.40 -4.90 -0.27
CA LEU A 384 12.51 -5.21 -1.40
C LEU A 384 11.29 -4.28 -1.44
N GLU A 385 10.62 -4.10 -0.29
CA GLU A 385 9.46 -3.20 -0.18
C GLU A 385 9.84 -1.74 -0.48
N GLN A 386 10.95 -1.26 0.09
CA GLN A 386 11.44 0.10 -0.18
C GLN A 386 11.79 0.30 -1.66
N TYR A 387 12.46 -0.67 -2.26
CA TYR A 387 12.86 -0.59 -3.66
C TYR A 387 11.63 -0.57 -4.59
N ALA A 388 10.64 -1.43 -4.33
CA ALA A 388 9.37 -1.40 -5.07
C ALA A 388 8.62 -0.07 -4.88
N GLU A 389 8.60 0.46 -3.65
CA GLU A 389 7.96 1.75 -3.35
C GLU A 389 8.61 2.91 -4.11
N ASN A 390 9.94 2.93 -4.23
CA ASN A 390 10.65 3.93 -5.01
C ASN A 390 10.24 3.88 -6.50
N ILE A 391 10.13 2.68 -7.10
CA ILE A 391 9.63 2.56 -8.48
C ILE A 391 8.21 3.13 -8.59
N TYR A 392 7.34 2.83 -7.63
CA TYR A 392 5.99 3.38 -7.63
C TYR A 392 5.99 4.89 -7.53
N GLN A 393 6.62 5.46 -6.51
CA GLN A 393 6.59 6.91 -6.27
C GLN A 393 7.29 7.71 -7.37
N ASP A 394 8.38 7.21 -7.94
CA ASP A 394 9.18 7.95 -8.90
C ASP A 394 8.69 7.80 -10.34
N LYS A 395 8.13 6.63 -10.70
CA LYS A 395 7.85 6.28 -12.10
C LYS A 395 6.39 5.99 -12.40
N ILE A 396 5.68 5.25 -11.54
CA ILE A 396 4.34 4.72 -11.86
C ILE A 396 3.22 5.61 -11.33
N SER A 397 3.19 5.89 -10.03
CA SER A 397 2.12 6.62 -9.37
C SER A 397 1.93 8.04 -9.95
N PRO A 398 2.99 8.81 -10.31
CA PRO A 398 2.80 10.09 -10.98
C PRO A 398 2.10 9.98 -12.34
N LEU A 399 2.42 8.94 -13.13
CA LEU A 399 1.79 8.68 -14.43
C LEU A 399 0.33 8.26 -14.24
N VAL A 400 0.07 7.34 -13.32
CA VAL A 400 -1.29 6.90 -12.95
C VAL A 400 -2.14 8.09 -12.50
N PHE A 401 -1.57 8.97 -11.68
CA PHE A 401 -2.25 10.16 -11.21
C PHE A 401 -2.57 11.13 -12.36
N TYR A 402 -1.65 11.33 -13.30
CA TYR A 402 -1.87 12.14 -14.49
C TYR A 402 -2.99 11.58 -15.36
N ILE A 403 -2.92 10.30 -15.70
CA ILE A 403 -3.92 9.65 -16.57
C ILE A 403 -5.30 9.73 -15.90
N GLY A 404 -5.40 9.40 -14.61
CA GLY A 404 -6.68 9.45 -13.91
C GLY A 404 -7.20 10.87 -13.65
N SER A 405 -6.34 11.89 -13.63
CA SER A 405 -6.75 13.30 -13.45
C SER A 405 -7.13 13.99 -14.75
N THR A 406 -6.50 13.62 -15.87
CA THR A 406 -6.69 14.25 -17.19
C THR A 406 -7.59 13.44 -18.11
N GLY A 407 -7.71 12.13 -17.87
CA GLY A 407 -8.35 11.19 -18.79
C GLY A 407 -7.52 10.90 -20.05
N LEU A 408 -6.27 11.39 -20.12
CA LEU A 408 -5.41 11.32 -21.30
C LEU A 408 -4.11 10.60 -20.97
N LEU A 409 -3.55 9.90 -21.96
CA LEU A 409 -2.14 9.53 -21.91
C LEU A 409 -1.27 10.77 -22.10
N PRO A 410 -0.08 10.84 -21.48
CA PRO A 410 0.87 11.92 -21.78
C PRO A 410 1.24 11.93 -23.26
N ASP A 411 1.42 13.11 -23.86
CA ASP A 411 1.68 13.27 -25.30
C ASP A 411 2.89 12.47 -25.81
N GLN A 412 3.89 12.24 -24.95
CA GLN A 412 5.06 11.41 -25.29
C GLN A 412 4.78 9.90 -25.39
N MET A 413 3.59 9.44 -25.01
CA MET A 413 3.15 8.04 -25.09
C MET A 413 2.17 7.89 -26.27
N GLU A 414 2.71 7.76 -27.48
CA GLU A 414 1.90 7.46 -28.66
C GLU A 414 1.45 6.00 -28.64
N ALA A 415 0.21 5.75 -28.21
CA ALA A 415 -0.39 4.42 -28.20
C ALA A 415 -1.84 4.45 -28.66
N LYS A 416 -2.21 3.46 -29.48
CA LYS A 416 -3.61 3.27 -29.91
C LYS A 416 -4.38 2.53 -28.81
N ALA A 417 -5.53 3.07 -28.44
CA ALA A 417 -6.50 2.40 -27.58
C ALA A 417 -6.98 1.08 -28.22
N MET A 418 -7.12 0.06 -27.39
CA MET A 418 -7.65 -1.26 -27.74
C MET A 418 -8.75 -1.66 -26.76
N THR A 419 -9.74 -2.41 -27.22
CA THR A 419 -10.69 -3.11 -26.35
C THR A 419 -10.04 -4.36 -25.73
N ALA A 420 -10.71 -4.98 -24.74
CA ALA A 420 -10.26 -6.25 -24.18
C ALA A 420 -10.13 -7.35 -25.24
N ASP A 421 -11.07 -7.42 -26.20
CA ASP A 421 -11.05 -8.42 -27.29
C ASP A 421 -9.89 -8.19 -28.25
N GLU A 422 -9.62 -6.94 -28.63
CA GLU A 422 -8.48 -6.58 -29.48
C GLU A 422 -7.15 -6.87 -28.76
N ALA A 423 -7.06 -6.55 -27.47
CA ALA A 423 -5.90 -6.85 -26.65
C ALA A 423 -5.70 -8.36 -26.48
N ALA A 424 -6.76 -9.14 -26.28
CA ALA A 424 -6.71 -10.60 -26.17
C ALA A 424 -6.30 -11.25 -27.50
N ALA A 425 -6.78 -10.74 -28.64
CA ALA A 425 -6.39 -11.22 -29.96
C ALA A 425 -4.91 -10.97 -30.24
N LYS A 426 -4.40 -9.79 -29.85
CA LYS A 426 -3.00 -9.42 -30.04
C LYS A 426 -2.06 -10.10 -29.03
N TYR A 427 -2.51 -10.27 -27.79
CA TYR A 427 -1.76 -10.80 -26.67
C TYR A 427 -2.55 -11.92 -25.98
N PRO A 428 -2.54 -13.15 -26.54
CA PRO A 428 -3.45 -14.24 -26.15
C PRO A 428 -3.22 -14.82 -24.75
N ASN A 429 -2.17 -14.39 -24.05
CA ASN A 429 -1.89 -14.82 -22.68
C ASN A 429 -2.54 -13.92 -21.61
N LEU A 430 -3.05 -12.76 -22.00
CA LEU A 430 -3.70 -11.84 -21.06
C LEU A 430 -5.00 -12.44 -20.52
N GLN A 431 -5.24 -12.21 -19.23
CA GLN A 431 -6.44 -12.67 -18.53
C GLN A 431 -7.16 -11.47 -17.95
N PHE A 432 -8.41 -11.28 -18.37
CA PHE A 432 -9.26 -10.17 -17.97
C PHE A 432 -10.32 -10.63 -16.96
N SER A 433 -10.46 -9.88 -15.89
CA SER A 433 -11.57 -9.95 -14.94
C SER A 433 -12.79 -9.21 -15.50
N LYS A 434 -13.94 -9.34 -14.83
CA LYS A 434 -15.20 -8.72 -15.28
C LYS A 434 -15.06 -7.21 -15.50
N ASP A 435 -14.49 -6.50 -14.54
CA ASP A 435 -14.32 -5.04 -14.63
C ASP A 435 -13.32 -4.65 -15.75
N GLU A 436 -12.30 -5.48 -15.99
CA GLU A 436 -11.28 -5.24 -17.01
C GLU A 436 -11.81 -5.54 -18.43
N GLN A 437 -12.82 -6.40 -18.60
CA GLN A 437 -13.42 -6.68 -19.92
C GLN A 437 -14.07 -5.45 -20.56
N GLU A 438 -14.54 -4.51 -19.73
CA GLU A 438 -15.11 -3.22 -20.14
C GLU A 438 -14.04 -2.11 -20.21
N GLY A 439 -12.76 -2.46 -20.04
CA GLY A 439 -11.64 -1.53 -20.00
C GLY A 439 -11.12 -1.10 -21.37
N THR A 440 -10.27 -0.08 -21.35
CA THR A 440 -9.46 0.38 -22.47
C THR A 440 -7.99 0.10 -22.21
N PHE A 441 -7.28 -0.40 -23.22
CA PHE A 441 -5.91 -0.86 -23.11
C PHE A 441 -4.99 -0.14 -24.09
N PHE A 442 -3.77 0.16 -23.65
CA PHE A 442 -2.76 0.82 -24.46
C PHE A 442 -1.46 0.03 -24.37
N ALA A 443 -0.93 -0.38 -25.52
CA ALA A 443 0.40 -0.97 -25.61
C ALA A 443 1.43 0.16 -25.75
N VAL A 444 2.27 0.32 -24.74
CA VAL A 444 3.35 1.32 -24.69
C VAL A 444 4.65 0.54 -24.52
N GLY A 445 5.43 0.43 -25.60
CA GLY A 445 6.62 -0.43 -25.62
C GLY A 445 6.30 -1.89 -25.28
N GLY A 446 6.99 -2.44 -24.27
CA GLY A 446 6.79 -3.79 -23.74
C GLY A 446 5.66 -3.89 -22.69
N SER A 447 5.04 -2.76 -22.34
CA SER A 447 4.05 -2.66 -21.28
C SER A 447 2.62 -2.47 -21.79
N ILE A 448 1.65 -2.78 -20.94
CA ILE A 448 0.24 -2.49 -21.15
C ILE A 448 -0.26 -1.58 -20.03
N ILE A 449 -0.81 -0.43 -20.40
CA ILE A 449 -1.60 0.40 -19.50
C ILE A 449 -3.06 -0.03 -19.65
N SER A 450 -3.68 -0.40 -18.55
CA SER A 450 -5.08 -0.82 -18.48
C SER A 450 -5.90 0.23 -17.74
N ILE A 451 -6.95 0.77 -18.36
CA ILE A 451 -7.86 1.73 -17.74
C ILE A 451 -9.25 1.11 -17.69
N TYR A 452 -9.80 0.92 -16.50
CA TYR A 452 -11.13 0.33 -16.33
C TYR A 452 -11.84 0.90 -15.11
N THR A 453 -13.17 0.80 -15.08
CA THR A 453 -13.97 1.33 -13.97
C THR A 453 -14.29 0.24 -12.97
N LYS A 454 -14.32 0.61 -11.68
CA LYS A 454 -14.80 -0.24 -10.60
C LYS A 454 -15.77 0.51 -9.71
N THR A 455 -16.86 -0.15 -9.34
CA THR A 455 -17.78 0.38 -8.32
C THR A 455 -17.12 0.33 -6.95
N GLU A 456 -16.96 1.49 -6.33
CA GLU A 456 -16.49 1.63 -4.96
C GLU A 456 -17.59 2.18 -4.06
N TYR A 457 -17.62 1.68 -2.83
CA TYR A 457 -18.59 2.09 -1.82
C TYR A 457 -17.94 3.02 -0.80
N TYR A 458 -18.69 4.00 -0.34
CA TYR A 458 -18.27 4.92 0.70
C TYR A 458 -19.41 5.23 1.66
N SER A 459 -19.08 5.45 2.92
CA SER A 459 -20.07 5.89 3.91
C SER A 459 -20.38 7.37 3.69
N LYS A 460 -21.67 7.71 3.61
CA LYS A 460 -22.06 9.13 3.68
C LYS A 460 -21.80 9.61 5.11
N THR A 461 -21.21 10.80 5.23
CA THR A 461 -21.13 11.47 6.52
C THR A 461 -22.56 11.82 6.94
N VAL A 462 -23.20 10.96 7.74
CA VAL A 462 -24.30 11.42 8.57
C VAL A 462 -23.66 12.39 9.54
N ALA A 463 -24.10 13.65 9.56
CA ALA A 463 -23.67 14.61 10.57
C ALA A 463 -24.01 14.01 11.94
N ILE A 464 -23.02 13.43 12.62
CA ILE A 464 -23.18 12.94 13.98
C ILE A 464 -22.26 13.80 14.83
N LEU A 465 -22.90 14.61 15.67
CA LEU A 465 -22.32 15.36 16.76
C LEU A 465 -21.28 14.53 17.52
N ASN A 466 -20.14 15.16 17.82
CA ASN A 466 -19.20 14.85 18.89
C ASN A 466 -19.62 13.70 19.80
N GLN A 467 -19.01 12.52 19.62
CA GLN A 467 -18.79 11.60 20.73
C GLN A 467 -17.37 11.06 20.63
N PHE A 468 -16.72 11.08 21.80
CA PHE A 468 -15.29 11.17 22.06
C PHE A 468 -14.52 9.88 21.78
#